data_AF-A0A5C6P5M7-F1
#
_entry.id   AF-A0A5C6P5M7-F1
#
_cell.length_a   1.000
_cell.length_b   1.000
_cell.length_c   1.000
_cell.angle_alpha   90.00
_cell.angle_beta   90.00
_cell.angle_gamma   90.00
#
_symmetry.space_group_name_H-M   'P 1'
#
loop_
_entity.id
_entity.type
_entity.pdbx_description
1 polymer ?
#
loop_
_entity_poly.entity_id
_entity_poly.type
_entity_poly.pdbx_seq_one_letter_code
_entity_poly.pdbx_strand_id
1 'polypeptide(L)'
;MKSCLTDGQRRCVIGGGRVAGLSLRDRVRSSAIREELGVEPLLLRVERSQMRWLGHLVRMPPRCLPGEVFRACPSGRRPLGRPRTGWRDYVSRLMWERLGIPLDELEEVAG
;
A
#
# COMPACT_ATOMS: atom_id res chain seq x y z
N MET A 1 7.44 -41.82 -10.70
CA MET A 1 6.85 -42.02 -9.35
C MET A 1 6.90 -40.66 -8.65
N LYS A 2 5.86 -39.87 -8.42
CA LYS A 2 4.39 -40.06 -8.30
C LYS A 2 3.73 -38.89 -9.06
N SER A 3 3.07 -39.19 -10.19
CA SER A 3 1.61 -39.15 -10.37
C SER A 3 0.99 -37.75 -10.30
N CYS A 4 0.61 -37.27 -11.47
CA CYS A 4 -0.41 -36.25 -11.69
C CYS A 4 -1.64 -36.49 -10.80
N LEU A 5 -2.15 -35.44 -10.18
CA LEU A 5 -3.55 -35.31 -9.80
C LEU A 5 -4.01 -33.95 -10.29
N THR A 6 -4.68 -34.01 -11.43
CA THR A 6 -5.54 -32.99 -12.00
C THR A 6 -6.68 -32.66 -11.05
N ASP A 7 -7.19 -31.44 -11.23
CA ASP A 7 -8.61 -31.09 -11.20
C ASP A 7 -9.21 -30.47 -9.91
N GLY A 8 -9.66 -29.23 -10.09
CA GLY A 8 -11.11 -29.02 -10.11
C GLY A 8 -11.82 -28.57 -8.84
N GLN A 9 -11.22 -28.57 -7.65
CA GLN A 9 -11.98 -28.22 -6.43
C GLN A 9 -11.20 -27.36 -5.43
N ARG A 10 -10.77 -26.16 -5.83
CA ARG A 10 -10.32 -25.11 -4.89
C ARG A 10 -11.52 -24.47 -4.18
N ARG A 11 -12.25 -25.25 -3.39
CA ARG A 11 -13.12 -24.71 -2.35
C ARG A 11 -12.25 -24.33 -1.16
N CYS A 12 -12.27 -23.06 -0.78
CA CYS A 12 -11.83 -22.64 0.54
C CYS A 12 -12.67 -23.39 1.59
N VAL A 13 -12.19 -24.55 2.04
CA VAL A 13 -12.77 -25.23 3.19
C VAL A 13 -12.30 -24.44 4.40
N ILE A 14 -13.04 -23.39 4.74
CA ILE A 14 -12.97 -22.72 6.04
C ILE A 14 -13.53 -23.75 7.04
N GLY A 15 -12.74 -24.77 7.35
CA GLY A 15 -13.11 -25.92 8.16
C GLY A 15 -11.88 -26.45 8.86
N GLY A 16 -11.67 -25.96 10.09
CA GLY A 16 -10.56 -26.34 10.96
C GLY A 16 -9.24 -25.67 10.61
N GLY A 17 -9.09 -24.38 10.95
CA GLY A 17 -7.80 -23.68 11.10
C GLY A 17 -6.78 -23.78 9.95
N ARG A 18 -7.22 -24.13 8.74
CA ARG A 18 -6.36 -24.38 7.57
C ARG A 18 -6.68 -23.42 6.45
N VAL A 19 -5.64 -22.98 5.73
CA VAL A 19 -5.71 -22.12 4.55
C VAL A 19 -4.90 -22.78 3.45
N ALA A 20 -5.50 -23.02 2.27
CA ALA A 20 -4.85 -23.77 1.18
C ALA A 20 -4.27 -25.14 1.60
N GLY A 21 -4.90 -25.81 2.58
CA GLY A 21 -4.38 -27.06 3.15
C GLY A 21 -3.25 -26.89 4.18
N LEU A 22 -2.74 -25.68 4.38
CA LEU A 22 -1.69 -25.36 5.34
C LEU A 22 -2.27 -24.98 6.71
N SER A 23 -1.58 -25.38 7.76
CA SER A 23 -1.86 -25.06 9.17
C SER A 23 -0.78 -24.16 9.76
N LEU A 24 -1.01 -23.62 10.96
CA LEU A 24 0.01 -22.85 11.69
C LEU A 24 1.26 -23.68 12.05
N ARG A 25 1.16 -25.02 12.11
CA ARG A 25 2.30 -25.89 12.43
C ARG A 25 3.31 -26.00 11.28
N ASP A 26 2.88 -25.75 10.04
CA ASP A 26 3.73 -25.82 8.86
C ASP A 26 4.69 -24.63 8.77
N ARG A 27 4.46 -23.56 9.56
CA ARG A 27 5.33 -22.37 9.67
C ARG A 27 5.70 -21.75 8.32
N VAL A 28 4.84 -21.94 7.32
CA VAL A 28 4.99 -21.32 6.00
C VAL A 28 4.76 -19.83 6.13
N ARG A 29 5.65 -19.03 5.51
CA ARG A 29 5.53 -17.57 5.51
C ARG A 29 4.23 -17.15 4.82
N SER A 30 3.49 -16.20 5.41
CA SER A 30 2.26 -15.67 4.81
C SER A 30 2.47 -15.04 3.42
N SER A 31 3.68 -14.60 3.09
CA SER A 31 4.02 -14.15 1.72
C SER A 31 3.88 -15.27 0.70
N ALA A 32 4.40 -16.47 1.00
CA ALA A 32 4.32 -17.63 0.11
C ALA A 32 2.87 -18.14 -0.01
N ILE A 33 2.11 -18.13 1.09
CA ILE A 33 0.67 -18.50 1.05
C ILE A 33 -0.12 -17.54 0.15
N ARG A 34 0.17 -16.23 0.24
CA ARG A 34 -0.49 -15.23 -0.60
C ARG A 34 -0.12 -15.37 -2.07
N GLU A 35 1.16 -15.66 -2.35
CA GLU A 35 1.64 -15.93 -3.71
C GLU A 35 0.94 -17.14 -4.33
N GLU A 36 0.87 -18.27 -3.62
CA GLU A 36 0.17 -19.49 -4.05
C GLU A 36 -1.33 -19.24 -4.31
N LEU A 37 -1.97 -18.44 -3.45
CA LEU A 37 -3.38 -18.10 -3.58
C LEU A 37 -3.65 -16.99 -4.62
N GLY A 38 -2.62 -16.39 -5.22
CA GLY A 38 -2.76 -15.22 -6.09
C GLY A 38 -3.35 -14.00 -5.37
N VAL A 39 -3.23 -13.93 -4.05
CA VAL A 39 -3.75 -12.84 -3.22
C VAL A 39 -2.73 -11.70 -3.20
N GLU A 40 -3.17 -10.53 -3.65
CA GLU A 40 -2.33 -9.34 -3.61
C GLU A 40 -1.92 -8.98 -2.16
N PRO A 41 -0.62 -8.67 -1.91
CA PRO A 41 -0.18 -8.13 -0.64
C PRO A 41 -0.93 -6.83 -0.28
N LEU A 42 -1.41 -6.75 0.97
CA LEU A 42 -2.14 -5.58 1.49
C LEU A 42 -1.39 -4.26 1.28
N LEU A 43 -0.06 -4.30 1.37
CA LEU A 43 0.80 -3.14 1.17
C LEU A 43 0.58 -2.51 -0.22
N LEU A 44 0.50 -3.31 -1.28
CA LEU A 44 0.28 -2.79 -2.64
C LEU A 44 -1.09 -2.10 -2.76
N ARG A 45 -2.12 -2.68 -2.15
CA ARG A 45 -3.46 -2.08 -2.10
C ARG A 45 -3.45 -0.74 -1.38
N VAL A 46 -2.76 -0.65 -0.24
CA VAL A 46 -2.63 0.59 0.51
C VAL A 46 -1.88 1.63 -0.32
N GLU A 47 -0.70 1.30 -0.84
CA GLU A 47 0.13 2.23 -1.62
C GLU A 47 -0.60 2.77 -2.85
N ARG A 48 -1.31 1.91 -3.61
CA ARG A 48 -2.15 2.38 -4.74
C ARG A 48 -3.25 3.34 -4.30
N SER A 49 -3.84 3.10 -3.13
CA SER A 49 -4.87 4.00 -2.58
C SER A 49 -4.27 5.35 -2.18
N GLN A 50 -3.06 5.34 -1.58
CA GLN A 50 -2.33 6.55 -1.23
C GLN A 50 -1.97 7.39 -2.47
N MET A 51 -1.45 6.74 -3.52
CA MET A 51 -1.12 7.43 -4.78
C MET A 51 -2.37 7.98 -5.49
N ARG A 52 -3.50 7.25 -5.48
CA ARG A 52 -4.78 7.76 -5.99
C ARG A 52 -5.27 8.99 -5.23
N TRP A 53 -5.18 8.95 -3.90
CA TRP A 53 -5.57 10.08 -3.06
C TRP A 53 -4.66 11.29 -3.26
N LEU A 54 -3.35 11.07 -3.40
CA LEU A 54 -2.40 12.13 -3.75
C LEU A 54 -2.78 12.79 -5.08
N GLY A 55 -3.04 12.00 -6.12
CA GLY A 55 -3.49 12.54 -7.40
C GLY A 55 -4.80 13.31 -7.29
N HIS A 56 -5.68 12.94 -6.37
CA HIS A 56 -6.89 13.72 -6.10
C HIS A 56 -6.56 15.07 -5.44
N LEU A 57 -5.70 15.10 -4.42
CA LEU A 57 -5.26 16.34 -3.76
C LEU A 57 -4.57 17.31 -4.72
N VAL A 58 -3.73 16.80 -5.61
CA VAL A 58 -3.01 17.58 -6.61
C VAL A 58 -3.98 18.25 -7.61
N ARG A 59 -5.06 17.55 -7.99
CA ARG A 59 -6.09 18.10 -8.89
C ARG A 59 -7.14 18.96 -8.17
N MET A 60 -7.13 19.03 -6.84
CA MET A 60 -8.07 19.88 -6.11
C MET A 60 -7.76 21.35 -6.34
N PRO A 61 -8.79 22.21 -6.51
CA PRO A 61 -8.57 23.64 -6.67
C PRO A 61 -7.89 24.24 -5.42
N PRO A 62 -7.16 25.35 -5.57
CA PRO A 62 -6.25 25.89 -4.54
C PRO A 62 -6.92 26.37 -3.25
N ARG A 63 -8.26 26.38 -3.19
CA ARG A 63 -9.06 26.84 -2.03
C ARG A 63 -9.74 25.71 -1.25
N CYS A 64 -9.41 24.46 -1.56
CA CYS A 64 -9.94 23.30 -0.85
C CYS A 64 -9.05 22.97 0.35
N LEU A 65 -9.64 22.95 1.55
CA LEU A 65 -8.93 22.70 2.82
C LEU A 65 -7.99 21.49 2.79
N PRO A 66 -8.36 20.30 2.25
CA PRO A 66 -7.43 19.17 2.23
C PRO A 66 -6.17 19.44 1.39
N GLY A 67 -6.32 20.10 0.24
CA GLY A 67 -5.20 20.49 -0.62
C GLY A 67 -4.35 21.59 0.00
N GLU A 68 -4.98 22.58 0.64
CA GLU A 68 -4.26 23.62 1.40
C GLU A 68 -3.45 23.04 2.56
N VAL A 69 -4.05 22.17 3.37
CA VAL A 69 -3.37 21.51 4.50
C VAL A 69 -2.24 20.61 4.00
N PHE A 70 -2.41 19.96 2.85
CA PHE A 70 -1.36 19.14 2.26
C PHE A 70 -0.15 19.97 1.80
N ARG A 71 -0.40 21.13 1.18
CA ARG A 71 0.65 22.07 0.74
C ARG A 71 1.24 22.90 1.89
N ALA A 72 0.55 23.00 3.01
CA ALA A 72 1.02 23.77 4.15
C ALA A 72 2.32 23.18 4.73
N CYS A 73 3.32 24.04 4.91
CA CYS A 73 4.56 23.71 5.62
C CYS A 73 4.56 24.41 6.98
N PRO A 74 3.99 23.80 8.04
CA PRO A 74 3.90 24.45 9.35
C PRO A 74 5.29 24.73 9.92
N SER A 75 5.57 25.99 10.20
CA SER A 75 6.81 26.41 10.85
C SER A 75 6.82 26.02 12.32
N GLY A 76 7.90 25.37 12.79
CA GLY A 76 8.10 25.05 14.20
C GLY A 76 8.84 23.73 14.43
N ARG A 77 9.25 23.49 15.68
CA ARG A 77 9.84 22.20 16.06
C ARG A 77 8.73 21.19 16.34
N ARG A 78 8.84 20.00 15.76
CA ARG A 78 7.95 18.88 16.08
C ARG A 78 8.25 18.40 17.51
N PRO A 79 7.24 18.22 18.38
CA PRO A 79 7.47 17.75 19.74
C PRO A 79 8.08 16.36 19.75
N LEU A 80 8.87 16.08 20.79
CA LEU A 80 9.45 14.76 21.03
C LEU A 80 8.33 13.73 21.20
N GLY A 81 8.47 12.57 20.55
CA GLY A 81 7.51 11.46 20.59
C GLY A 81 6.63 11.30 19.34
N ARG A 82 6.45 12.35 18.52
CA ARG A 82 5.77 12.19 17.21
C ARG A 82 6.75 11.64 16.16
N PRO A 83 6.33 10.69 15.29
CA PRO A 83 7.15 10.28 14.16
C PRO A 83 7.69 11.48 13.38
N ARG A 84 8.99 11.44 13.06
CA ARG A 84 9.65 12.53 12.33
C ARG A 84 9.11 12.66 10.92
N THR A 85 8.73 11.56 10.29
CA THR A 85 8.12 11.51 8.95
C THR A 85 6.62 11.74 9.01
N GLY A 86 6.15 12.76 8.29
CA GLY A 86 4.73 12.97 8.02
C GLY A 86 4.22 12.11 6.86
N TRP A 87 2.92 12.24 6.58
CA TRP A 87 2.31 11.58 5.43
C TRP A 87 2.88 12.09 4.10
N ARG A 88 3.11 13.41 3.96
CA ARG A 88 3.77 14.02 2.77
C ARG A 88 5.11 13.36 2.49
N ASP A 89 6.00 13.29 3.49
CA ASP A 89 7.31 12.63 3.35
C ASP A 89 7.20 11.17 2.91
N TYR A 90 6.22 10.43 3.47
CA TYR A 90 5.97 9.06 3.11
C TYR A 90 5.52 8.91 1.65
N VAL A 91 4.55 9.71 1.19
CA VAL A 91 4.06 9.62 -0.19
C VAL A 91 5.07 10.15 -1.20
N SER A 92 5.88 11.16 -0.84
CA SER A 92 7.01 11.61 -1.65
C SER A 92 8.00 10.48 -1.90
N ARG A 93 8.39 9.76 -0.84
CA ARG A 93 9.28 8.61 -0.96
C ARG A 93 8.62 7.48 -1.77
N LEU A 94 7.35 7.20 -1.52
CA LEU A 94 6.61 6.16 -2.24
C LEU A 94 6.55 6.45 -3.75
N MET A 95 6.27 7.70 -4.14
CA MET A 95 6.24 8.12 -5.54
C MET A 95 7.60 7.95 -6.20
N TRP A 96 8.68 8.34 -5.51
CA TRP A 96 10.04 8.11 -5.98
C TRP A 96 10.36 6.62 -6.16
N GLU A 97 10.09 5.79 -5.15
CA GLU A 97 10.39 4.36 -5.18
C GLU A 97 9.55 3.58 -6.21
N ARG A 98 8.31 4.00 -6.47
CA ARG A 98 7.39 3.29 -7.38
C ARG A 98 7.43 3.81 -8.81
N LEU A 99 7.65 5.10 -9.02
CA LEU A 99 7.48 5.76 -10.31
C LEU A 99 8.70 6.59 -10.74
N GLY A 100 9.65 6.88 -9.84
CA GLY A 100 10.80 7.75 -10.13
C GLY A 100 10.41 9.22 -10.32
N ILE A 101 9.22 9.62 -9.86
CA ILE A 101 8.70 10.99 -10.02
C ILE A 101 8.79 11.70 -8.66
N PRO A 102 9.53 12.81 -8.54
CA PRO A 102 9.53 13.61 -7.32
C PRO A 102 8.18 14.33 -7.15
N LEU A 103 7.76 14.54 -5.89
CA LEU A 103 6.46 15.13 -5.59
C LEU A 103 6.31 16.56 -6.15
N ASP A 104 7.40 17.33 -6.17
CA ASP A 104 7.39 18.73 -6.60
C ASP A 104 7.05 18.83 -8.10
N GLU A 105 7.54 17.91 -8.95
CA GLU A 105 7.17 17.85 -10.38
C GLU A 105 5.67 17.61 -10.59
N LEU A 106 5.02 16.85 -9.69
CA LEU A 106 3.58 16.57 -9.78
C LEU A 106 2.73 17.78 -9.37
N GLU A 107 3.24 18.60 -8.44
CA GLU A 107 2.59 19.85 -8.04
C GLU A 107 2.70 20.91 -9.15
N GLU A 108 3.85 21.01 -9.84
CA GLU A 108 4.08 21.95 -10.95
C GLU A 108 3.20 21.67 -12.18
N VAL A 109 2.97 20.40 -12.53
CA VAL A 109 2.15 20.02 -13.70
C VAL A 109 0.65 20.29 -13.48
N ALA A 110 0.22 20.39 -12.21
CA ALA A 110 -1.17 20.54 -11.84
C ALA A 110 -1.57 21.96 -11.40
N GLY A 111 -0.60 22.87 -11.28
CA GLY A 111 -0.80 24.31 -11.09
C GLY A 111 -1.07 25.03 -12.40
#